data_AF-A0A2R6XGA0-F1
#
_entry.id   AF-A0A2R6XGA0-F1
#
_cell.length_a   1.000
_cell.length_b   1.000
_cell.length_c   1.000
_cell.angle_alpha   90.00
_cell.angle_beta   90.00
_cell.angle_gamma   90.00
#
_symmetry.space_group_name_H-M   'P 1'
#
loop_
_entity.id
_entity.type
_entity.pdbx_description
1 polymer ?
#
loop_
_entity_poly.entity_id
_entity_poly.type
_entity_poly.pdbx_seq_one_letter_code
_entity_poly.pdbx_strand_id
1 'polypeptide(L)'
;MNAVLRQESGFRFRARTSLERPATSIRHLQPCNSEPWYLVQYFSSTLIVCTQSLRTDLPDPDVHESSNCITPGSKTMAGKFSRDSEFFLFFTFVFCAALTPNGVAMGQAQKHKPAAGLAASPPRGWNSYDSFSWLVTEQEFLANAEYVAQNLLERGYEYVVVDFLWYRKNETGASVHGGTDIIDQWGRLQPDPTRWPSSKGGLGFSLVAERVHSLGLKFGIHVMRGISLAAVQANTSILGTENARAQNIARLDDSCKWMPESFVGVNTSIYEGRAFIRSLYEQYASWGVDFVKHDCVFGTDLELEEVKTVSEILADLARPVLYSLSPGIGTSTDLAHQVGQYVNAYRVTGDTWDRWNQVRNHFDTARDFASSGLTGASGLRGYSWPDFDMLPLGWLTDPDANQGPHRTCDLSETEQRTLMTLWAIAKSPLFYGGDLRNMNNFTLSLITNSIMLEVNAKSRNNMEVNVQYPSSAARRMKASTTNVDSDDKRVWAACGDSGEPKYS
;
A
#
# COMPACT_ATOMS: atom_id res chain seq x y z
N MET A 1 -67.94 -5.23 -43.19
CA MET A 1 -67.55 -5.59 -44.57
C MET A 1 -66.05 -5.83 -44.58
N ASN A 2 -65.70 -7.12 -44.75
CA ASN A 2 -64.46 -7.73 -45.27
C ASN A 2 -63.09 -7.18 -44.78
N ALA A 3 -62.27 -7.89 -43.98
CA ALA A 3 -61.71 -9.26 -44.03
C ALA A 3 -60.28 -9.33 -44.63
N VAL A 4 -59.33 -9.76 -43.77
CA VAL A 4 -58.33 -10.86 -43.96
C VAL A 4 -57.11 -10.53 -44.87
N LEU A 5 -55.85 -10.65 -44.40
CA LEU A 5 -55.10 -11.92 -44.28
C LEU A 5 -54.01 -11.92 -43.19
N ARG A 6 -53.90 -13.08 -42.52
CA ARG A 6 -52.79 -13.54 -41.67
C ARG A 6 -51.55 -13.87 -42.52
N GLN A 7 -50.36 -13.74 -41.93
CA GLN A 7 -49.38 -14.83 -42.00
C GLN A 7 -48.52 -14.85 -40.73
N GLU A 8 -48.48 -16.03 -40.11
CA GLU A 8 -47.65 -16.41 -38.97
C GLU A 8 -46.21 -16.66 -39.41
N SER A 9 -45.23 -16.26 -38.60
CA SER A 9 -44.04 -17.09 -38.35
C SER A 9 -43.46 -16.72 -36.98
N GLY A 10 -43.62 -17.65 -36.03
CA GLY A 10 -43.07 -17.52 -34.70
C GLY A 10 -41.56 -17.76 -34.71
N PHE A 11 -40.79 -16.75 -34.32
CA PHE A 11 -39.44 -16.94 -33.79
C PHE A 11 -39.51 -17.01 -32.27
N ARG A 12 -39.69 -18.24 -31.75
CA ARG A 12 -39.36 -18.56 -30.36
C ARG A 12 -37.84 -18.49 -30.22
N PHE A 13 -37.30 -17.42 -29.63
CA PHE A 13 -36.00 -17.53 -28.99
C PHE A 13 -36.16 -18.40 -27.74
N ARG A 14 -35.91 -19.71 -27.90
CA ARG A 14 -35.51 -20.55 -26.78
C ARG A 14 -34.19 -19.97 -26.28
N ALA A 15 -34.23 -19.24 -25.17
CA ALA A 15 -33.04 -19.10 -24.34
C ALA A 15 -32.63 -20.53 -23.95
N ARG A 16 -31.59 -21.07 -24.59
CA ARG A 16 -30.89 -22.24 -24.06
C ARG A 16 -30.22 -21.76 -22.77
N THR A 17 -30.90 -21.95 -21.65
CA THR A 17 -30.27 -22.07 -20.35
C THR A 17 -29.47 -23.37 -20.34
N SER A 18 -28.31 -23.33 -20.98
CA SER A 18 -27.25 -24.32 -20.79
C SER A 18 -25.92 -23.57 -20.83
N LEU A 19 -25.72 -22.70 -19.84
CA LEU A 19 -24.38 -22.45 -19.32
C LEU A 19 -23.99 -23.75 -18.59
N GLU A 20 -23.58 -24.76 -19.36
CA GLU A 20 -22.73 -25.80 -18.80
C GLU A 20 -21.48 -25.07 -18.30
N ARG A 21 -21.32 -25.00 -16.97
CA ARG A 21 -20.09 -24.55 -16.34
C ARG A 21 -18.96 -25.33 -17.00
N PRO A 22 -17.98 -24.69 -17.66
CA PRO A 22 -16.76 -25.41 -17.98
C PRO A 22 -16.19 -25.82 -16.64
N ALA A 23 -16.16 -27.12 -16.36
CA ALA A 23 -15.43 -27.66 -15.23
C ALA A 23 -13.94 -27.37 -15.47
N THR A 24 -13.48 -26.20 -15.05
CA THR A 24 -12.07 -25.89 -14.89
C THR A 24 -11.57 -26.79 -13.78
N SER A 25 -10.94 -27.91 -14.14
CA SER A 25 -10.23 -28.70 -13.14
C SER A 25 -8.94 -27.94 -12.81
N ILE A 26 -8.97 -27.12 -11.76
CA ILE A 26 -7.78 -26.60 -11.10
C ILE A 26 -7.15 -27.79 -10.37
N ARG A 27 -6.51 -28.71 -11.11
CA ARG A 27 -5.81 -29.85 -10.51
C ARG A 27 -4.44 -29.38 -10.04
N HIS A 28 -4.14 -29.65 -8.78
CA HIS A 28 -2.85 -29.43 -8.09
C HIS A 28 -2.49 -28.01 -7.64
N LEU A 29 -3.47 -27.24 -7.15
CA LEU A 29 -3.18 -26.11 -6.27
C LEU A 29 -3.75 -26.46 -4.89
N GLN A 30 -2.90 -26.94 -3.98
CA GLN A 30 -3.18 -26.94 -2.54
C GLN A 30 -2.35 -25.85 -1.83
N PRO A 31 -2.52 -24.55 -2.14
CA PRO A 31 -1.82 -23.50 -1.39
C PRO A 31 -2.31 -23.41 0.06
N CYS A 32 -3.52 -23.91 0.35
CA CYS A 32 -4.24 -23.57 1.57
C CYS A 32 -4.69 -24.75 2.44
N ASN A 33 -4.31 -26.01 2.19
CA ASN A 33 -4.60 -27.17 3.06
C ASN A 33 -5.97 -27.11 3.80
N SER A 34 -7.08 -26.90 3.07
CA SER A 34 -8.49 -26.73 3.56
C SER A 34 -8.93 -25.36 4.10
N GLU A 35 -8.07 -24.34 4.15
CA GLU A 35 -8.45 -22.96 4.49
C GLU A 35 -9.25 -22.26 3.35
N PRO A 36 -10.04 -21.21 3.65
CA PRO A 36 -10.70 -20.39 2.64
C PRO A 36 -9.67 -19.85 1.64
N TRP A 37 -10.06 -19.67 0.38
CA TRP A 37 -9.17 -19.14 -0.65
C TRP A 37 -9.80 -18.01 -1.46
N TYR A 38 -8.95 -17.13 -1.96
CA TYR A 38 -9.25 -16.07 -2.91
C TYR A 38 -8.63 -16.43 -4.26
N LEU A 39 -9.41 -16.43 -5.33
CA LEU A 39 -8.90 -16.50 -6.70
C LEU A 39 -9.21 -15.18 -7.38
N VAL A 40 -8.15 -14.56 -7.88
CA VAL A 40 -8.23 -13.34 -8.66
C VAL A 40 -7.79 -13.67 -10.07
N GLN A 41 -8.69 -13.52 -11.03
CA GLN A 41 -8.39 -13.72 -12.43
C GLN A 41 -8.51 -12.41 -13.20
N TYR A 42 -7.45 -12.06 -13.92
CA TYR A 42 -7.45 -10.95 -14.86
C TYR A 42 -7.53 -11.46 -16.30
N PHE A 43 -8.54 -10.98 -17.01
CA PHE A 43 -8.60 -10.93 -18.45
C PHE A 43 -8.51 -9.46 -18.86
N SER A 44 -7.97 -9.16 -20.04
CA SER A 44 -7.81 -7.81 -20.64
C SER A 44 -9.07 -6.91 -20.68
N SER A 45 -10.20 -7.34 -20.09
CA SER A 45 -11.44 -6.60 -19.91
C SER A 45 -12.33 -7.11 -18.76
N THR A 46 -11.90 -8.08 -17.94
CA THR A 46 -12.74 -8.66 -16.87
C THR A 46 -11.90 -9.14 -15.70
N LEU A 47 -12.20 -8.61 -14.51
CA LEU A 47 -11.69 -9.09 -13.24
C LEU A 47 -12.72 -10.00 -12.59
N ILE A 48 -12.33 -11.22 -12.20
CA ILE A 48 -13.17 -12.14 -11.43
C ILE A 48 -12.47 -12.40 -10.09
N VAL A 49 -13.17 -12.11 -9.00
CA VAL A 49 -12.77 -12.51 -7.65
C VAL A 49 -13.74 -13.59 -7.20
N CYS A 50 -13.24 -14.80 -6.94
CA CYS A 50 -14.02 -15.89 -6.36
C CYS A 50 -13.51 -16.18 -4.94
N THR A 51 -14.44 -16.34 -4.00
CA THR A 51 -14.17 -16.86 -2.64
C THR A 51 -14.82 -18.23 -2.51
N GLN A 52 -14.16 -19.18 -1.82
CA GLN A 52 -14.78 -20.44 -1.42
C GLN A 52 -14.49 -20.72 0.06
N SER A 53 -15.53 -21.02 0.83
CA SER A 53 -15.44 -21.62 2.17
C SER A 53 -15.60 -23.14 2.02
N LEU A 54 -14.57 -23.90 2.34
CA LEU A 54 -14.64 -25.36 2.39
C LEU A 54 -15.20 -25.76 3.76
N ARG A 55 -16.48 -26.17 3.84
CA ARG A 55 -16.95 -26.97 4.97
C ARG A 55 -16.48 -28.41 4.76
N THR A 56 -15.40 -28.80 5.40
CA THR A 56 -15.04 -30.21 5.54
C THR A 56 -15.69 -30.74 6.81
N ASP A 57 -16.93 -31.25 6.69
CA ASP A 57 -17.43 -32.33 7.55
C ASP A 57 -18.71 -32.93 6.94
N LEU A 58 -18.65 -34.26 6.75
CA LEU A 58 -19.68 -35.24 6.38
C LEU A 58 -19.81 -35.67 4.90
N PRO A 59 -19.94 -37.00 4.65
CA PRO A 59 -20.13 -37.57 3.32
C PRO A 59 -21.63 -37.60 2.99
N ASP A 60 -22.12 -36.58 2.29
CA ASP A 60 -23.47 -36.59 1.71
C ASP A 60 -23.36 -36.29 0.21
N PRO A 61 -23.78 -37.17 -0.71
CA PRO A 61 -23.53 -37.01 -2.16
C PRO A 61 -24.34 -35.90 -2.84
N ASP A 62 -25.23 -35.19 -2.12
CA ASP A 62 -26.19 -34.26 -2.71
C ASP A 62 -26.01 -32.77 -2.28
N VAL A 63 -24.86 -32.38 -1.74
CA VAL A 63 -24.58 -30.96 -1.43
C VAL A 63 -23.94 -30.26 -2.63
N HIS A 64 -24.70 -29.41 -3.30
CA HIS A 64 -24.22 -28.57 -4.40
C HIS A 64 -23.16 -27.53 -3.94
N GLU A 65 -22.00 -27.54 -4.59
CA GLU A 65 -20.97 -26.48 -4.48
C GLU A 65 -21.53 -25.10 -4.88
N SER A 66 -21.61 -24.18 -3.91
CA SER A 66 -21.83 -22.76 -4.18
C SER A 66 -20.50 -22.00 -4.18
N SER A 67 -19.94 -21.80 -5.37
CA SER A 67 -18.90 -20.80 -5.63
C SER A 67 -19.56 -19.44 -5.87
N ASN A 68 -19.35 -18.49 -4.96
CA ASN A 68 -19.79 -17.11 -5.15
C ASN A 68 -18.69 -16.36 -5.92
N CYS A 69 -18.78 -16.36 -7.25
CA CYS A 69 -17.93 -15.52 -8.09
C CYS A 69 -18.67 -14.21 -8.38
N ILE A 70 -18.06 -13.08 -8.02
CA ILE A 70 -18.64 -11.75 -8.29
C ILE A 70 -18.09 -11.27 -9.63
N THR A 71 -18.99 -11.01 -10.58
CA THR A 71 -18.70 -10.19 -11.77
C THR A 71 -19.33 -8.81 -11.60
N PRO A 72 -18.66 -7.70 -11.92
CA PRO A 72 -19.27 -6.37 -11.82
C PRO A 72 -20.34 -6.22 -12.90
N GLY A 73 -21.62 -6.30 -12.52
CA GLY A 73 -22.75 -6.06 -13.43
C GLY A 73 -23.90 -7.05 -13.32
N SER A 74 -24.47 -7.25 -12.13
CA SER A 74 -25.85 -7.73 -12.05
C SER A 74 -26.58 -7.10 -10.87
N LYS A 75 -27.84 -6.75 -11.12
CA LYS A 75 -28.70 -5.92 -10.29
C LYS A 75 -29.01 -6.58 -8.95
N THR A 76 -29.17 -5.72 -7.95
CA THR A 76 -29.83 -5.93 -6.66
C THR A 76 -30.95 -6.98 -6.69
N MET A 77 -30.86 -8.00 -5.83
CA MET A 77 -32.04 -8.73 -5.37
C MET A 77 -32.41 -8.24 -3.97
N ALA A 78 -33.49 -7.46 -3.92
CA ALA A 78 -34.21 -7.16 -2.71
C ALA A 78 -34.93 -8.43 -2.23
N GLY A 79 -34.53 -8.95 -1.06
CA GLY A 79 -35.23 -10.02 -0.36
C GLY A 79 -36.00 -9.46 0.83
N LYS A 80 -37.33 -9.59 0.79
CA LYS A 80 -38.25 -9.26 1.91
C LYS A 80 -37.93 -10.14 3.12
N PHE A 81 -37.66 -9.53 4.27
CA PHE A 81 -37.62 -10.22 5.56
C PHE A 81 -39.03 -10.38 6.14
N SER A 82 -39.42 -11.62 6.43
CA SER A 82 -40.57 -11.93 7.29
C SER A 82 -40.10 -11.99 8.74
N ARG A 83 -40.91 -11.41 9.63
CA ARG A 83 -40.83 -11.57 11.09
C ARG A 83 -41.07 -13.04 11.43
N ASP A 84 -40.34 -13.59 12.39
CA ASP A 84 -40.87 -13.92 13.71
C ASP A 84 -39.87 -14.72 14.56
N SER A 85 -40.01 -14.49 15.88
CA SER A 85 -39.67 -15.37 17.02
C SER A 85 -38.29 -15.25 17.67
N GLU A 86 -38.34 -14.58 18.83
CA GLU A 86 -37.40 -14.60 19.94
C GLU A 86 -37.16 -16.02 20.48
N PHE A 87 -35.95 -16.30 21.00
CA PHE A 87 -35.80 -17.05 22.26
C PHE A 87 -34.43 -16.74 22.91
N PHE A 88 -34.49 -16.27 24.15
CA PHE A 88 -33.42 -16.08 25.12
C PHE A 88 -32.74 -17.41 25.47
N LEU A 89 -31.41 -17.44 25.65
CA LEU A 89 -30.79 -18.16 26.78
C LEU A 89 -29.34 -17.71 27.04
N PHE A 90 -29.16 -17.16 28.24
CA PHE A 90 -27.89 -16.88 28.90
C PHE A 90 -27.18 -18.18 29.28
N PHE A 91 -25.87 -18.28 29.05
CA PHE A 91 -25.01 -19.16 29.85
C PHE A 91 -23.72 -18.45 30.25
N THR A 92 -23.68 -18.11 31.53
CA THR A 92 -22.52 -17.66 32.31
C THR A 92 -21.62 -18.88 32.58
N PHE A 93 -20.35 -18.84 32.17
CA PHE A 93 -19.36 -19.83 32.63
C PHE A 93 -18.50 -19.23 33.74
N VAL A 94 -18.63 -19.84 34.92
CA VAL A 94 -17.88 -19.57 36.14
C VAL A 94 -16.49 -20.20 36.03
N PHE A 95 -15.47 -19.38 36.30
CA PHE A 95 -14.07 -19.77 36.47
C PHE A 95 -13.91 -20.63 37.74
N CYS A 96 -13.33 -21.83 37.61
CA CYS A 96 -12.85 -22.61 38.75
C CYS A 96 -11.35 -22.90 38.55
N ALA A 97 -10.54 -22.27 39.40
CA ALA A 97 -9.11 -22.52 39.50
C ALA A 97 -8.85 -23.81 40.28
N ALA A 98 -8.00 -24.69 39.74
CA ALA A 98 -7.44 -25.82 40.46
C ALA A 98 -5.91 -25.82 40.28
N LEU A 99 -5.22 -25.72 41.41
CA LEU A 99 -3.77 -25.82 41.56
C LEU A 99 -3.35 -27.30 41.56
N THR A 100 -2.35 -27.68 40.75
CA THR A 100 -1.50 -28.86 40.99
C THR A 100 -0.05 -28.59 40.55
N PRO A 101 0.95 -29.24 41.17
CA PRO A 101 2.34 -28.77 41.19
C PRO A 101 3.25 -29.39 40.12
N ASN A 102 4.24 -28.58 39.71
CA ASN A 102 5.58 -28.91 39.20
C ASN A 102 5.78 -30.22 38.41
N GLY A 103 5.76 -30.10 37.09
CA GLY A 103 6.49 -30.97 36.17
C GLY A 103 7.28 -30.12 35.18
N VAL A 104 8.61 -30.09 35.31
CA VAL A 104 9.50 -29.42 34.35
C VAL A 104 9.56 -30.28 33.10
N ALA A 105 8.74 -29.96 32.11
CA ALA A 105 8.88 -30.47 30.75
C ALA A 105 9.77 -29.50 29.96
N MET A 106 10.90 -29.99 29.44
CA MET A 106 11.70 -29.28 28.44
C MET A 106 10.86 -29.11 27.17
N GLY A 107 10.22 -27.93 27.06
CA GLY A 107 9.46 -27.53 25.88
C GLY A 107 10.38 -27.12 24.75
N GLN A 108 10.18 -27.73 23.58
CA GLN A 108 10.75 -27.28 22.32
C GLN A 108 10.45 -25.79 22.10
N ALA A 109 11.41 -25.07 21.53
CA ALA A 109 11.28 -23.65 21.19
C ALA A 109 10.09 -23.42 20.25
N GLN A 110 8.93 -23.11 20.82
CA GLN A 110 7.85 -22.44 20.10
C GLN A 110 8.41 -21.08 19.66
N LYS A 111 8.61 -20.93 18.35
CA LYS A 111 8.77 -19.61 17.70
C LYS A 111 7.61 -18.75 18.17
N HIS A 112 7.86 -17.90 19.17
CA HIS A 112 6.88 -16.94 19.65
C HIS A 112 6.52 -16.05 18.47
N LYS A 113 5.23 -16.01 18.11
CA LYS A 113 4.71 -14.90 17.30
C LYS A 113 5.08 -13.61 18.03
N PRO A 114 5.78 -12.65 17.41
CA PRO A 114 5.99 -11.36 18.01
C PRO A 114 4.64 -10.76 18.41
N ALA A 115 4.57 -10.06 19.56
CA ALA A 115 3.46 -9.15 19.86
C ALA A 115 3.23 -8.22 18.66
N ALA A 116 1.99 -7.81 18.38
CA ALA A 116 1.64 -7.05 17.17
C ALA A 116 2.60 -5.87 16.94
N GLY A 117 3.57 -6.08 16.05
CA GLY A 117 4.66 -5.14 15.78
C GLY A 117 4.22 -4.04 14.83
N LEU A 118 5.14 -3.10 14.54
CA LEU A 118 4.93 -2.12 13.48
C LEU A 118 4.61 -2.81 12.15
N ALA A 119 3.68 -2.23 11.38
CA ALA A 119 3.23 -2.79 10.12
C ALA A 119 2.77 -4.26 10.22
N ALA A 120 1.98 -4.60 11.24
CA ALA A 120 1.35 -5.93 11.39
C ALA A 120 0.57 -6.39 10.14
N SER A 121 0.12 -5.44 9.33
CA SER A 121 -0.38 -5.59 7.96
C SER A 121 0.24 -4.48 7.09
N PRO A 122 0.14 -4.56 5.76
CA PRO A 122 0.57 -3.46 4.89
C PRO A 122 -0.06 -2.13 5.34
N PRO A 123 0.73 -1.05 5.51
CA PRO A 123 0.22 0.25 5.92
C PRO A 123 -0.79 0.81 4.92
N ARG A 124 -1.73 1.62 5.40
CA ARG A 124 -2.70 2.32 4.55
C ARG A 124 -2.80 3.78 4.91
N GLY A 125 -2.88 4.61 3.90
CA GLY A 125 -2.91 6.04 4.12
C GLY A 125 -3.19 6.85 2.87
N TRP A 126 -2.87 8.12 2.99
CA TRP A 126 -2.87 9.10 1.92
C TRP A 126 -1.50 9.78 1.85
N ASN A 127 -1.05 10.07 0.65
CA ASN A 127 0.20 10.77 0.39
C ASN A 127 -0.08 11.91 -0.62
N SER A 128 0.51 13.09 -0.40
CA SER A 128 0.22 14.28 -1.19
C SER A 128 0.86 14.33 -2.58
N TYR A 129 1.80 13.45 -2.93
CA TYR A 129 2.63 13.59 -4.13
C TYR A 129 1.81 13.60 -5.45
N ASP A 130 1.01 12.56 -5.72
CA ASP A 130 0.35 12.44 -7.03
C ASP A 130 -0.68 13.55 -7.31
N SER A 131 -1.14 14.25 -6.28
CA SER A 131 -2.10 15.36 -6.40
C SER A 131 -1.43 16.73 -6.32
N PHE A 132 -0.48 16.92 -5.41
CA PHE A 132 0.08 18.24 -5.13
C PHE A 132 1.53 18.41 -5.58
N SER A 133 2.17 17.35 -6.10
CA SER A 133 3.62 17.34 -6.35
C SER A 133 4.34 17.77 -5.07
N TRP A 134 5.09 18.87 -5.10
CA TRP A 134 5.76 19.43 -3.93
C TRP A 134 5.02 20.60 -3.28
N LEU A 135 3.84 20.99 -3.77
CA LEU A 135 3.22 22.29 -3.47
C LEU A 135 2.17 22.29 -2.36
N VAL A 136 1.84 21.13 -1.78
CA VAL A 136 0.78 21.02 -0.78
C VAL A 136 0.95 22.04 0.33
N THR A 137 -0.15 22.71 0.69
CA THR A 137 -0.19 23.66 1.82
C THR A 137 -0.79 22.99 3.06
N GLU A 138 -0.53 23.58 4.23
CA GLU A 138 -1.07 23.09 5.51
C GLU A 138 -2.59 22.96 5.49
N GLN A 139 -3.29 23.95 4.93
CA GLN A 139 -4.76 23.93 4.83
C GLN A 139 -5.24 22.75 3.97
N GLU A 140 -4.60 22.49 2.84
CA GLU A 140 -4.98 21.42 1.93
C GLU A 140 -4.65 20.05 2.50
N PHE A 141 -3.51 19.92 3.16
CA PHE A 141 -3.11 18.72 3.88
C PHE A 141 -4.11 18.39 4.99
N LEU A 142 -4.46 19.37 5.83
CA LEU A 142 -5.40 19.16 6.94
C LEU A 142 -6.81 18.84 6.45
N ALA A 143 -7.26 19.44 5.34
CA ALA A 143 -8.55 19.08 4.73
C ALA A 143 -8.56 17.62 4.22
N ASN A 144 -7.46 17.15 3.63
CA ASN A 144 -7.32 15.76 3.24
C ASN A 144 -7.28 14.84 4.47
N ALA A 145 -6.57 15.23 5.54
CA ALA A 145 -6.53 14.46 6.79
C ALA A 145 -7.91 14.34 7.44
N GLU A 146 -8.70 15.42 7.48
CA GLU A 146 -10.07 15.38 7.97
C GLU A 146 -10.95 14.43 7.14
N TYR A 147 -10.76 14.41 5.81
CA TYR A 147 -11.46 13.45 4.96
C TYR A 147 -11.10 11.99 5.30
N VAL A 148 -9.80 11.69 5.47
CA VAL A 148 -9.34 10.35 5.88
C VAL A 148 -10.00 9.95 7.19
N ALA A 149 -9.97 10.82 8.20
CA ALA A 149 -10.55 10.57 9.52
C ALA A 149 -12.05 10.25 9.45
N GLN A 150 -12.80 10.99 8.63
CA GLN A 150 -14.25 10.87 8.53
C GLN A 150 -14.70 9.68 7.67
N ASN A 151 -13.94 9.32 6.62
CA ASN A 151 -14.44 8.41 5.58
C ASN A 151 -13.62 7.13 5.42
N LEU A 152 -12.34 7.14 5.79
CA LEU A 152 -11.40 6.06 5.49
C LEU A 152 -10.77 5.41 6.73
N LEU A 153 -10.81 6.08 7.89
CA LEU A 153 -10.23 5.57 9.14
C LEU A 153 -10.83 4.23 9.56
N GLU A 154 -12.16 4.08 9.49
CA GLU A 154 -12.85 2.80 9.78
C GLU A 154 -12.48 1.68 8.79
N ARG A 155 -11.90 2.02 7.64
CA ARG A 155 -11.38 1.09 6.62
C ARG A 155 -9.88 0.80 6.79
N GLY A 156 -9.28 1.33 7.85
CA GLY A 156 -7.88 1.11 8.24
C GLY A 156 -6.90 2.08 7.60
N TYR A 157 -7.35 3.13 6.91
CA TYR A 157 -6.48 4.21 6.45
C TYR A 157 -6.16 5.11 7.63
N GLU A 158 -4.92 5.06 8.11
CA GLU A 158 -4.53 5.76 9.33
C GLU A 158 -3.34 6.70 9.12
N TYR A 159 -2.58 6.57 8.03
CA TYR A 159 -1.43 7.44 7.75
C TYR A 159 -1.78 8.60 6.81
N VAL A 160 -1.34 9.81 7.13
CA VAL A 160 -1.38 10.98 6.23
C VAL A 160 0.01 11.56 6.06
N VAL A 161 0.53 11.57 4.84
CA VAL A 161 1.95 11.78 4.56
C VAL A 161 2.17 13.03 3.72
N VAL A 162 3.02 13.93 4.22
CA VAL A 162 3.49 15.11 3.48
C VAL A 162 4.65 14.72 2.58
N ASP A 163 4.47 14.89 1.28
CA ASP A 163 5.40 14.53 0.22
C ASP A 163 5.40 15.67 -0.81
N PHE A 164 6.50 16.06 -1.43
CA PHE A 164 7.88 16.13 -0.93
C PHE A 164 8.32 17.61 -0.97
N LEU A 165 9.57 17.90 -0.59
CA LEU A 165 10.13 19.27 -0.52
C LEU A 165 9.31 20.25 0.32
N TRP A 166 8.69 19.80 1.42
CA TRP A 166 7.96 20.66 2.36
C TRP A 166 8.82 21.80 2.95
N TYR A 167 10.14 21.67 2.84
CA TYR A 167 11.16 22.65 3.25
C TYR A 167 11.56 23.65 2.17
N ARG A 168 11.19 23.44 0.91
CA ARG A 168 11.55 24.36 -0.19
C ARG A 168 10.68 25.60 -0.15
N LYS A 169 11.24 26.79 -0.28
CA LYS A 169 10.45 28.01 -0.34
C LYS A 169 9.56 28.00 -1.58
N ASN A 170 8.27 28.29 -1.40
CA ASN A 170 7.38 28.59 -2.51
C ASN A 170 7.62 30.03 -3.00
N GLU A 171 8.69 30.20 -3.76
CA GLU A 171 9.10 31.47 -4.34
C GLU A 171 9.13 31.40 -5.87
N THR A 172 9.08 32.56 -6.53
CA THR A 172 9.13 32.64 -7.99
C THR A 172 10.38 31.95 -8.52
N GLY A 173 10.19 30.95 -9.39
CA GLY A 173 11.28 30.17 -9.99
C GLY A 173 11.64 28.89 -9.24
N ALA A 174 11.07 28.65 -8.06
CA ALA A 174 11.21 27.37 -7.38
C ALA A 174 10.48 26.25 -8.15
N SER A 175 11.06 25.05 -8.11
CA SER A 175 10.59 23.84 -8.75
C SER A 175 11.11 22.59 -8.03
N VAL A 176 10.79 21.41 -8.56
CA VAL A 176 11.36 20.14 -8.11
C VAL A 176 12.89 20.12 -8.19
N HIS A 177 13.48 20.74 -9.22
CA HIS A 177 14.92 20.66 -9.47
C HIS A 177 15.73 21.83 -8.92
N GLY A 178 15.08 22.88 -8.40
CA GLY A 178 15.79 24.04 -7.90
C GLY A 178 14.93 24.97 -7.07
N GLY A 179 15.57 25.72 -6.16
CA GLY A 179 14.93 26.65 -5.26
C GLY A 179 15.71 26.76 -3.94
N THR A 180 15.25 27.63 -3.05
CA THR A 180 15.87 27.79 -1.73
C THR A 180 15.24 26.84 -0.71
N ASP A 181 16.03 25.93 -0.16
CA ASP A 181 15.61 25.07 0.95
C ASP A 181 15.79 25.78 2.30
N ILE A 182 14.83 25.62 3.21
CA ILE A 182 14.87 26.21 4.54
C ILE A 182 15.54 25.22 5.49
N ILE A 183 16.59 25.69 6.16
CA ILE A 183 17.37 24.93 7.14
C ILE A 183 17.47 25.71 8.46
N ASP A 184 17.61 25.00 9.57
CA ASP A 184 18.00 25.60 10.85
C ASP A 184 19.52 25.77 10.97
N GLN A 185 20.00 26.32 12.08
CA GLN A 185 21.42 26.52 12.33
C GLN A 185 22.25 25.23 12.37
N TRP A 186 21.59 24.06 12.46
CA TRP A 186 22.22 22.75 12.47
C TRP A 186 22.18 22.05 11.11
N GLY A 187 21.71 22.73 10.07
CA GLY A 187 21.58 22.17 8.72
C GLY A 187 20.38 21.24 8.55
N ARG A 188 19.45 21.22 9.51
CA ARG A 188 18.26 20.37 9.45
C ARG A 188 17.13 21.13 8.76
N LEU A 189 16.45 20.46 7.82
CA LEU A 189 15.38 21.04 7.02
C LEU A 189 14.20 21.46 7.89
N GLN A 190 13.60 22.61 7.59
CA GLN A 190 12.43 23.18 8.29
C GLN A 190 11.28 23.41 7.30
N PRO A 191 10.01 23.25 7.71
CA PRO A 191 8.87 23.53 6.83
C PRO A 191 8.82 24.98 6.39
N ASP A 192 8.49 25.22 5.12
CA ASP A 192 8.27 26.56 4.59
C ASP A 192 7.13 27.27 5.34
N PRO A 193 7.40 28.32 6.15
CA PRO A 193 6.39 28.97 6.97
C PRO A 193 5.32 29.71 6.16
N THR A 194 5.49 29.84 4.84
CA THR A 194 4.46 30.36 3.93
C THR A 194 3.43 29.28 3.63
N ARG A 195 3.88 28.05 3.35
CA ARG A 195 3.01 26.89 3.08
C ARG A 195 2.54 26.20 4.36
N TRP A 196 3.31 26.31 5.43
CA TRP A 196 3.09 25.72 6.75
C TRP A 196 3.08 26.80 7.83
N PRO A 197 2.05 27.67 7.88
CA PRO A 197 2.03 28.79 8.82
C PRO A 197 2.19 28.41 10.28
N SER A 198 1.76 27.20 10.68
CA SER A 198 1.92 26.70 12.05
C SER A 198 3.37 26.36 12.42
N SER A 199 4.29 26.27 11.46
CA SER A 199 5.71 26.00 11.70
C SER A 199 6.48 27.20 12.24
N LYS A 200 5.90 28.41 12.13
CA LYS A 200 6.51 29.67 12.59
C LYS A 200 6.91 29.59 14.05
N GLY A 201 8.03 30.24 14.38
CA GLY A 201 8.60 30.20 15.73
C GLY A 201 9.41 28.93 16.04
N GLY A 202 9.77 28.15 15.01
CA GLY A 202 10.61 26.95 15.19
C GLY A 202 9.83 25.72 15.67
N LEU A 203 8.50 25.72 15.50
CA LEU A 203 7.63 24.62 15.90
C LEU A 203 7.67 23.43 14.93
N GLY A 204 8.21 23.65 13.72
CA GLY A 204 8.28 22.64 12.68
C GLY A 204 6.91 22.07 12.36
N PHE A 205 6.76 20.75 12.40
CA PHE A 205 5.46 20.09 12.17
C PHE A 205 4.66 19.78 13.44
N SER A 206 5.11 20.20 14.62
CA SER A 206 4.50 19.77 15.90
C SER A 206 2.99 20.02 15.96
N LEU A 207 2.52 21.20 15.51
CA LEU A 207 1.09 21.55 15.52
C LEU A 207 0.29 20.80 14.44
N VAL A 208 0.91 20.51 13.28
CA VAL A 208 0.28 19.68 12.23
C VAL A 208 0.11 18.26 12.74
N ALA A 209 1.15 17.68 13.35
CA ALA A 209 1.09 16.35 13.91
C ALA A 209 0.07 16.26 15.05
N GLU A 210 0.04 17.23 15.97
CA GLU A 210 -0.97 17.31 17.04
C GLU A 210 -2.39 17.32 16.45
N ARG A 211 -2.62 18.11 15.40
CA ARG A 211 -3.92 18.14 14.72
C ARG A 211 -4.26 16.78 14.10
N VAL A 212 -3.32 16.15 13.40
CA VAL A 212 -3.50 14.80 12.82
C VAL A 212 -3.81 13.76 13.89
N HIS A 213 -3.09 13.76 15.01
CA HIS A 213 -3.33 12.84 16.13
C HIS A 213 -4.69 13.08 16.78
N SER A 214 -5.13 14.35 16.88
CA SER A 214 -6.47 14.68 17.40
C SER A 214 -7.61 14.09 16.57
N LEU A 215 -7.35 13.77 15.29
CA LEU A 215 -8.28 13.10 14.38
C LEU A 215 -8.23 11.57 14.47
N GLY A 216 -7.36 11.01 15.32
CA GLY A 216 -7.12 9.57 15.42
C GLY A 216 -6.24 8.99 14.31
N LEU A 217 -5.54 9.86 13.57
CA LEU A 217 -4.64 9.50 12.48
C LEU A 217 -3.16 9.53 12.93
N LYS A 218 -2.27 9.09 12.04
CA LYS A 218 -0.82 9.06 12.17
C LYS A 218 -0.19 9.99 11.13
N PHE A 219 0.79 10.77 11.55
CA PHE A 219 1.42 11.79 10.71
C PHE A 219 2.70 11.26 10.07
N GLY A 220 2.87 11.44 8.76
CA GLY A 220 4.09 11.06 8.05
C GLY A 220 4.71 12.18 7.23
N ILE A 221 6.02 12.06 6.99
CA ILE A 221 6.76 12.98 6.12
C ILE A 221 7.68 12.22 5.17
N HIS A 222 7.87 12.79 3.99
CA HIS A 222 8.95 12.46 3.06
C HIS A 222 10.26 13.10 3.52
N VAL A 223 11.38 12.40 3.37
CA VAL A 223 12.72 12.92 3.63
C VAL A 223 13.69 12.44 2.56
N MET A 224 14.70 13.25 2.26
CA MET A 224 15.77 12.89 1.33
C MET A 224 16.95 12.28 2.08
N ARG A 225 17.65 11.35 1.42
CA ARG A 225 18.95 10.83 1.88
C ARG A 225 19.97 11.94 2.12
N GLY A 226 20.77 11.75 3.16
CA GLY A 226 21.97 12.51 3.41
C GLY A 226 21.71 13.93 3.91
N ILE A 227 22.40 14.90 3.31
CA ILE A 227 22.40 16.31 3.73
C ILE A 227 22.12 17.22 2.53
N SER A 228 21.39 18.31 2.76
CA SER A 228 21.10 19.28 1.71
C SER A 228 22.34 20.10 1.35
N LEU A 229 22.50 20.43 0.07
CA LEU A 229 23.57 21.31 -0.39
C LEU A 229 23.43 22.72 0.21
N ALA A 230 22.23 23.16 0.58
CA ALA A 230 22.04 24.39 1.34
C ALA A 230 22.80 24.37 2.68
N ALA A 231 22.72 23.26 3.43
CA ALA A 231 23.45 23.10 4.69
C ALA A 231 24.97 23.03 4.48
N VAL A 232 25.40 22.34 3.43
CA VAL A 232 26.82 22.23 3.04
C VAL A 232 27.41 23.59 2.64
N GLN A 233 26.68 24.37 1.83
CA GLN A 233 27.09 25.71 1.39
C GLN A 233 27.14 26.70 2.54
N ALA A 234 26.14 26.68 3.43
CA ALA A 234 26.13 27.47 4.65
C ALA A 234 27.15 26.97 5.69
N ASN A 235 27.74 25.79 5.46
CA ASN A 235 28.66 25.08 6.35
C ASN A 235 28.15 25.05 7.80
N THR A 236 26.88 24.66 7.96
CA THR A 236 26.20 24.67 9.26
C THR A 236 26.91 23.81 10.29
N SER A 237 26.70 24.12 11.57
CA SER A 237 27.20 23.27 12.66
C SER A 237 26.41 21.97 12.74
N ILE A 238 26.97 20.91 13.34
CA ILE A 238 26.25 19.65 13.54
C ILE A 238 25.84 19.54 15.02
N LEU A 239 24.53 19.40 15.27
CA LEU A 239 23.99 19.26 16.62
C LEU A 239 24.60 18.03 17.32
N GLY A 240 25.01 18.18 18.58
CA GLY A 240 25.64 17.10 19.36
C GLY A 240 27.12 16.89 19.08
N THR A 241 27.77 17.82 18.38
CA THR A 241 29.22 17.84 18.12
C THR A 241 29.82 19.19 18.50
N GLU A 242 31.10 19.23 18.86
CA GLU A 242 31.76 20.49 19.24
C GLU A 242 32.14 21.35 18.04
N ASN A 243 32.86 20.75 17.07
CA ASN A 243 33.49 21.50 15.97
C ASN A 243 33.11 20.98 14.58
N ALA A 244 32.25 19.97 14.47
CA ALA A 244 31.87 19.44 13.18
C ALA A 244 30.98 20.43 12.42
N ARG A 245 31.16 20.44 11.11
CA ARG A 245 30.39 21.24 10.16
C ARG A 245 29.88 20.37 9.03
N ALA A 246 28.85 20.84 8.32
CA ALA A 246 28.24 20.14 7.21
C ALA A 246 29.26 19.68 6.15
N GLN A 247 30.27 20.50 5.83
CA GLN A 247 31.33 20.12 4.88
C GLN A 247 32.22 18.98 5.37
N ASN A 248 32.33 18.74 6.68
CA ASN A 248 33.15 17.65 7.22
C ASN A 248 32.50 16.27 7.02
N ILE A 249 31.18 16.23 6.86
CA ILE A 249 30.41 14.98 6.81
C ILE A 249 29.83 14.69 5.42
N ALA A 250 29.79 15.69 4.53
CA ALA A 250 29.21 15.57 3.19
C ALA A 250 30.12 14.77 2.23
N ARG A 251 29.51 13.86 1.46
CA ARG A 251 30.13 13.11 0.36
C ARG A 251 29.71 13.74 -0.98
N LEU A 252 30.46 14.74 -1.43
CA LEU A 252 30.10 15.57 -2.60
C LEU A 252 30.09 14.80 -3.93
N ASP A 253 30.77 13.66 -3.99
CA ASP A 253 30.78 12.74 -5.13
C ASP A 253 29.58 11.77 -5.14
N ASP A 254 28.78 11.77 -4.09
CA ASP A 254 27.63 10.88 -3.87
C ASP A 254 26.33 11.69 -3.84
N SER A 255 25.99 12.29 -4.98
CA SER A 255 24.75 13.07 -5.14
C SER A 255 23.54 12.19 -5.42
N CYS A 256 22.35 12.65 -5.03
CA CYS A 256 21.11 12.03 -5.47
C CYS A 256 20.95 12.13 -6.99
N LYS A 257 20.81 11.02 -7.72
CA LYS A 257 20.87 11.01 -9.20
C LYS A 257 19.82 11.88 -9.89
N TRP A 258 18.62 11.96 -9.33
CA TRP A 258 17.52 12.75 -9.89
C TRP A 258 17.40 14.16 -9.26
N MET A 259 18.19 14.45 -8.21
CA MET A 259 18.34 15.79 -7.62
C MET A 259 19.81 16.10 -7.27
N PRO A 260 20.72 16.10 -8.26
CA PRO A 260 22.16 16.24 -8.00
C PRO A 260 22.53 17.60 -7.41
N GLU A 261 21.68 18.61 -7.61
CA GLU A 261 21.87 19.98 -7.14
C GLU A 261 21.20 20.27 -5.79
N SER A 262 20.60 19.27 -5.13
CA SER A 262 19.91 19.49 -3.84
C SER A 262 20.47 18.66 -2.69
N PHE A 263 20.84 17.39 -2.91
CA PHE A 263 21.24 16.47 -1.83
C PHE A 263 22.47 15.65 -2.18
N VAL A 264 23.31 15.44 -1.17
CA VAL A 264 24.51 14.60 -1.21
C VAL A 264 24.54 13.67 0.00
N GLY A 265 25.23 12.54 -0.13
CA GLY A 265 25.37 11.56 0.92
C GLY A 265 26.08 12.11 2.15
N VAL A 266 25.80 11.50 3.31
CA VAL A 266 26.53 11.74 4.57
C VAL A 266 27.48 10.58 4.84
N ASN A 267 28.68 10.86 5.35
CA ASN A 267 29.61 9.85 5.80
C ASN A 267 29.16 9.26 7.14
N THR A 268 28.42 8.17 7.10
CA THR A 268 27.91 7.45 8.28
C THR A 268 28.97 6.58 8.98
N SER A 269 30.21 6.53 8.48
CA SER A 269 31.32 5.80 9.12
C SER A 269 31.99 6.59 10.26
N ILE A 270 31.69 7.88 10.40
CA ILE A 270 32.21 8.74 11.48
C ILE A 270 31.09 9.16 12.43
N TYR A 271 31.45 9.50 13.66
CA TYR A 271 30.49 9.89 14.69
C TYR A 271 29.67 11.11 14.27
N GLU A 272 30.31 12.12 13.70
CA GLU A 272 29.71 13.39 13.30
C GLU A 272 28.61 13.21 12.25
N GLY A 273 28.82 12.33 11.27
CA GLY A 273 27.83 12.02 10.25
C GLY A 273 26.63 11.28 10.84
N ARG A 274 26.87 10.29 11.70
CA ARG A 274 25.79 9.59 12.44
C ARG A 274 25.03 10.52 13.39
N ALA A 275 25.73 11.48 14.02
CA ALA A 275 25.13 12.49 14.89
C ALA A 275 24.20 13.42 14.09
N PHE A 276 24.60 13.83 12.88
CA PHE A 276 23.73 14.59 11.98
C PHE A 276 22.46 13.80 11.64
N ILE A 277 22.59 12.57 11.15
CA ILE A 277 21.42 11.72 10.82
C ILE A 277 20.53 11.54 12.06
N ARG A 278 21.10 11.21 13.23
CA ARG A 278 20.33 11.10 14.48
C ARG A 278 19.57 12.38 14.81
N SER A 279 20.19 13.55 14.65
CA SER A 279 19.55 14.84 14.93
C SER A 279 18.33 15.14 14.04
N LEU A 280 18.29 14.60 12.81
CA LEU A 280 17.13 14.70 11.91
C LEU A 280 15.98 13.86 12.45
N TYR A 281 16.21 12.59 12.75
CA TYR A 281 15.15 11.68 13.18
C TYR A 281 14.66 11.96 14.61
N GLU A 282 15.51 12.48 15.50
CA GLU A 282 15.08 13.01 16.80
C GLU A 282 14.20 14.25 16.65
N GLN A 283 14.51 15.13 15.69
CA GLN A 283 13.66 16.26 15.36
C GLN A 283 12.29 15.81 14.86
N TYR A 284 12.25 14.86 13.92
CA TYR A 284 10.99 14.33 13.37
C TYR A 284 10.14 13.69 14.48
N ALA A 285 10.76 12.90 15.37
CA ALA A 285 10.07 12.35 16.52
C ALA A 285 9.58 13.43 17.50
N SER A 286 10.35 14.49 17.72
CA SER A 286 9.95 15.62 18.56
C SER A 286 8.74 16.38 18.01
N TRP A 287 8.58 16.40 16.68
CA TRP A 287 7.38 16.92 16.03
C TRP A 287 6.19 15.99 16.08
N GLY A 288 6.34 14.74 16.52
CA GLY A 288 5.25 13.76 16.52
C GLY A 288 5.09 12.99 15.20
N VAL A 289 6.13 12.86 14.37
CA VAL A 289 6.08 12.00 13.18
C VAL A 289 5.93 10.53 13.56
N ASP A 290 5.06 9.79 12.85
CA ASP A 290 4.78 8.34 12.97
C ASP A 290 5.29 7.52 11.78
N PHE A 291 5.62 8.18 10.67
CA PHE A 291 5.99 7.54 9.42
C PHE A 291 7.01 8.40 8.66
N VAL A 292 8.06 7.77 8.15
CA VAL A 292 9.04 8.42 7.27
C VAL A 292 9.17 7.65 5.97
N LYS A 293 8.96 8.34 4.84
CA LYS A 293 9.34 7.87 3.49
C LYS A 293 10.69 8.46 3.14
N HIS A 294 11.72 7.64 3.17
CA HIS A 294 13.11 8.02 2.95
C HIS A 294 13.50 7.75 1.51
N ASP A 295 13.77 8.83 0.79
CA ASP A 295 13.92 8.85 -0.65
C ASP A 295 15.37 9.05 -1.09
N CYS A 296 15.64 8.67 -2.34
CA CYS A 296 16.97 8.63 -2.93
C CYS A 296 17.99 7.77 -2.14
N VAL A 297 17.49 6.69 -1.52
CA VAL A 297 18.29 5.77 -0.67
C VAL A 297 18.18 4.31 -1.09
N PHE A 298 17.30 3.99 -2.06
CA PHE A 298 17.00 2.62 -2.47
C PHE A 298 16.96 2.46 -4.00
N GLY A 299 16.81 1.22 -4.46
CA GLY A 299 16.93 0.88 -5.88
C GLY A 299 18.35 1.11 -6.39
N THR A 300 18.47 1.78 -7.54
CA THR A 300 19.76 2.16 -8.12
C THR A 300 20.58 3.09 -7.24
N ASP A 301 19.97 3.72 -6.25
CA ASP A 301 20.59 4.67 -5.31
C ASP A 301 20.77 4.06 -3.92
N LEU A 302 20.90 2.73 -3.83
CA LEU A 302 21.07 2.03 -2.57
C LEU A 302 22.23 2.61 -1.75
N GLU A 303 21.90 3.13 -0.58
CA GLU A 303 22.86 3.52 0.46
C GLU A 303 22.58 2.70 1.74
N LEU A 304 23.08 1.46 1.75
CA LEU A 304 22.75 0.48 2.78
C LEU A 304 23.17 0.91 4.18
N GLU A 305 24.31 1.59 4.33
CA GLU A 305 24.81 1.98 5.65
C GLU A 305 23.99 3.13 6.24
N GLU A 306 23.45 4.02 5.41
CA GLU A 306 22.48 5.02 5.88
C GLU A 306 21.14 4.37 6.23
N VAL A 307 20.65 3.39 5.45
CA VAL A 307 19.44 2.63 5.79
C VAL A 307 19.56 1.98 7.18
N LYS A 308 20.69 1.30 7.45
CA LYS A 308 20.97 0.69 8.76
C LYS A 308 21.05 1.73 9.87
N THR A 309 21.80 2.82 9.64
CA THR A 309 21.97 3.91 10.62
C THR A 309 20.61 4.48 11.02
N VAL A 310 19.75 4.78 10.05
CA VAL A 310 18.39 5.26 10.30
C VAL A 310 17.56 4.21 11.05
N SER A 311 17.60 2.94 10.62
CA SER A 311 16.88 1.85 11.28
C SER A 311 17.24 1.71 12.76
N GLU A 312 18.53 1.78 13.09
CA GLU A 312 19.04 1.75 14.46
C GLU A 312 18.52 2.95 15.27
N ILE A 313 18.59 4.16 14.70
CA ILE A 313 18.06 5.37 15.35
C ILE A 313 16.56 5.19 15.63
N LEU A 314 15.77 4.77 14.64
CA LEU A 314 14.33 4.57 14.79
C LEU A 314 13.97 3.46 15.79
N ALA A 315 14.83 2.45 15.94
CA ALA A 315 14.69 1.42 16.95
C ALA A 315 14.88 1.97 18.38
N ASP A 316 15.81 2.92 18.55
CA ASP A 316 16.13 3.57 19.82
C ASP A 316 15.08 4.62 20.25
N LEU A 317 14.31 5.17 19.30
CA LEU A 317 13.31 6.19 19.60
C LEU A 317 12.17 5.61 20.45
N ALA A 318 11.81 6.35 21.51
CA ALA A 318 10.66 6.03 22.35
C ALA A 318 9.35 6.04 21.56
N ARG A 319 9.23 6.95 20.60
CA ARG A 319 8.12 7.02 19.65
C ARG A 319 8.36 6.04 18.49
N PRO A 320 7.48 5.06 18.26
CA PRO A 320 7.57 4.20 17.08
C PRO A 320 7.35 5.00 15.80
N VAL A 321 8.26 4.88 14.84
CA VAL A 321 8.15 5.51 13.52
C VAL A 321 8.27 4.41 12.46
N LEU A 322 7.28 4.34 11.56
CA LEU A 322 7.30 3.41 10.44
C LEU A 322 8.31 3.87 9.39
N TYR A 323 9.14 2.95 8.90
CA TYR A 323 10.22 3.28 7.97
C TYR A 323 9.95 2.72 6.57
N SER A 324 9.79 3.61 5.58
CA SER A 324 9.53 3.28 4.17
C SER A 324 10.68 3.77 3.28
N LEU A 325 11.15 2.93 2.34
CA LEU A 325 12.24 3.29 1.41
C LEU A 325 11.75 3.65 0.01
N SER A 326 12.45 4.59 -0.62
CA SER A 326 12.20 5.11 -1.96
C SER A 326 13.49 5.59 -2.65
N PRO A 327 13.53 5.66 -3.99
CA PRO A 327 12.63 5.00 -4.92
C PRO A 327 13.03 3.52 -5.08
N GLY A 328 12.34 2.79 -5.94
CA GLY A 328 12.59 1.37 -6.19
C GLY A 328 13.12 1.09 -7.60
N ILE A 329 13.67 2.08 -8.30
CA ILE A 329 14.18 1.92 -9.66
C ILE A 329 15.25 0.81 -9.66
N GLY A 330 15.10 -0.20 -10.52
CA GLY A 330 16.05 -1.30 -10.63
C GLY A 330 16.08 -2.25 -9.43
N THR A 331 15.07 -2.23 -8.56
CA THR A 331 14.99 -3.15 -7.41
C THR A 331 14.84 -4.59 -7.87
N SER A 332 15.66 -5.47 -7.28
CA SER A 332 15.53 -6.93 -7.38
C SER A 332 15.18 -7.52 -6.02
N THR A 333 14.78 -8.80 -5.99
CA THR A 333 14.58 -9.53 -4.74
C THR A 333 15.86 -9.61 -3.90
N ASP A 334 17.03 -9.70 -4.52
CA ASP A 334 18.33 -9.70 -3.84
C ASP A 334 18.61 -8.37 -3.15
N LEU A 335 18.24 -7.25 -3.78
CA LEU A 335 18.34 -5.92 -3.18
C LEU A 335 17.38 -5.78 -1.99
N ALA A 336 16.15 -6.25 -2.16
CA ALA A 336 15.15 -6.23 -1.10
C ALA A 336 15.54 -7.11 0.11
N HIS A 337 16.18 -8.27 -0.11
CA HIS A 337 16.73 -9.10 0.97
C HIS A 337 17.75 -8.36 1.84
N GLN A 338 18.54 -7.44 1.26
CA GLN A 338 19.54 -6.67 2.01
C GLN A 338 18.90 -5.65 2.97
N VAL A 339 17.74 -5.08 2.60
CA VAL A 339 17.13 -3.99 3.36
C VAL A 339 15.92 -4.40 4.21
N GLY A 340 15.21 -5.48 3.84
CA GLY A 340 13.89 -5.81 4.39
C GLY A 340 13.86 -5.89 5.92
N GLN A 341 14.91 -6.44 6.55
CA GLN A 341 15.01 -6.55 8.01
C GLN A 341 15.11 -5.21 8.75
N TYR A 342 15.51 -4.14 8.06
CA TYR A 342 15.76 -2.82 8.64
C TYR A 342 14.57 -1.88 8.50
N VAL A 343 13.54 -2.25 7.73
CA VAL A 343 12.47 -1.34 7.31
C VAL A 343 11.09 -1.99 7.42
N ASN A 344 10.04 -1.20 7.24
CA ASN A 344 8.66 -1.67 7.24
C ASN A 344 8.04 -1.69 5.84
N ALA A 345 8.55 -0.90 4.91
CA ALA A 345 8.18 -0.92 3.51
C ALA A 345 9.37 -0.51 2.64
N TYR A 346 9.42 -0.98 1.40
CA TYR A 346 10.44 -0.58 0.43
C TYR A 346 9.87 -0.65 -0.99
N ARG A 347 10.05 0.42 -1.75
CA ARG A 347 9.49 0.51 -3.10
C ARG A 347 10.13 -0.51 -4.05
N VAL A 348 9.35 -1.24 -4.83
CA VAL A 348 9.86 -2.29 -5.74
C VAL A 348 9.94 -1.86 -7.21
N THR A 349 9.50 -0.65 -7.52
CA THR A 349 9.48 -0.05 -8.88
C THR A 349 9.91 1.42 -8.83
N GLY A 350 10.03 2.09 -9.97
CA GLY A 350 10.10 3.56 -10.01
C GLY A 350 8.75 4.20 -9.64
N ASP A 351 8.65 5.52 -9.80
CA ASP A 351 7.38 6.24 -9.63
C ASP A 351 6.27 5.67 -10.51
N THR A 352 5.17 5.29 -9.89
CA THR A 352 3.98 4.74 -10.55
C THR A 352 2.94 5.81 -10.76
N TRP A 353 2.63 6.05 -12.02
CA TRP A 353 1.59 6.97 -12.47
C TRP A 353 0.48 6.22 -13.19
N ASP A 354 -0.58 6.95 -13.50
CA ASP A 354 -1.84 6.51 -14.08
C ASP A 354 -1.77 6.20 -15.58
N ARG A 355 -0.70 5.51 -16.00
CA ARG A 355 -0.52 4.99 -17.36
C ARG A 355 -0.55 3.48 -17.33
N TRP A 356 -1.38 2.86 -18.18
CA TRP A 356 -1.53 1.40 -18.21
C TRP A 356 -0.20 0.65 -18.37
N ASN A 357 0.73 1.20 -19.15
CA ASN A 357 2.03 0.57 -19.32
C ASN A 357 2.85 0.48 -18.03
N GLN A 358 2.69 1.42 -17.11
CA GLN A 358 3.33 1.38 -15.79
C GLN A 358 2.61 0.38 -14.88
N VAL A 359 1.27 0.40 -14.84
CA VAL A 359 0.48 -0.58 -14.07
C VAL A 359 0.80 -2.01 -14.49
N ARG A 360 0.81 -2.28 -15.80
CA ARG A 360 1.11 -3.60 -16.35
C ARG A 360 2.50 -4.13 -15.96
N ASN A 361 3.51 -3.25 -15.83
CA ASN A 361 4.87 -3.67 -15.45
C ASN A 361 4.92 -4.25 -14.03
N HIS A 362 3.95 -3.94 -13.17
CA HIS A 362 3.90 -4.45 -11.80
C HIS A 362 3.52 -5.94 -11.71
N PHE A 363 2.93 -6.54 -12.74
CA PHE A 363 2.51 -7.95 -12.66
C PHE A 363 3.70 -8.91 -12.52
N ASP A 364 4.75 -8.70 -13.30
CA ASP A 364 5.96 -9.53 -13.22
C ASP A 364 6.70 -9.29 -11.89
N THR A 365 6.79 -8.02 -11.46
CA THR A 365 7.35 -7.67 -10.14
C THR A 365 6.56 -8.33 -9.01
N ALA A 366 5.23 -8.31 -9.07
CA ALA A 366 4.37 -8.96 -8.09
C ALA A 366 4.65 -10.45 -8.00
N ARG A 367 4.70 -11.15 -9.14
CA ARG A 367 5.01 -12.58 -9.20
C ARG A 367 6.36 -12.88 -8.54
N ASP A 368 7.38 -12.12 -8.90
CA ASP A 368 8.75 -12.37 -8.44
C ASP A 368 8.86 -12.13 -6.93
N PHE A 369 8.25 -11.06 -6.41
CA PHE A 369 8.22 -10.78 -4.97
C PHE A 369 7.35 -11.75 -4.16
N ALA A 370 6.22 -12.20 -4.71
CA ALA A 370 5.38 -13.23 -4.09
C ALA A 370 6.12 -14.57 -3.91
N SER A 371 6.96 -14.95 -4.87
CA SER A 371 7.73 -16.20 -4.82
C SER A 371 9.03 -16.11 -4.00
N SER A 372 9.48 -14.91 -3.63
CA SER A 372 10.73 -14.68 -2.89
C SER A 372 10.66 -14.92 -1.36
N GLY A 373 9.45 -15.03 -0.78
CA GLY A 373 9.28 -15.08 0.68
C GLY A 373 9.52 -13.74 1.39
N LEU A 374 9.65 -12.63 0.65
CA LEU A 374 9.85 -11.28 1.21
C LEU A 374 8.56 -10.58 1.64
N THR A 375 7.40 -11.01 1.13
CA THR A 375 6.10 -10.37 1.42
C THR A 375 5.69 -10.61 2.87
N GLY A 376 5.76 -9.57 3.71
CA GLY A 376 5.49 -9.68 5.15
C GLY A 376 6.60 -10.40 5.91
N ALA A 377 7.85 -10.30 5.43
CA ALA A 377 9.02 -10.80 6.16
C ALA A 377 9.30 -9.98 7.43
N SER A 378 10.20 -10.46 8.29
CA SER A 378 10.61 -9.70 9.49
C SER A 378 11.23 -8.37 9.09
N GLY A 379 10.80 -7.29 9.72
CA GLY A 379 11.28 -5.92 9.51
C GLY A 379 11.50 -5.18 10.82
N LEU A 380 11.67 -3.86 10.73
CA LEU A 380 11.91 -3.01 11.90
C LEU A 380 10.74 -3.08 12.90
N ARG A 381 10.99 -3.66 14.07
CA ARG A 381 10.00 -3.81 15.16
C ARG A 381 8.68 -4.46 14.72
N GLY A 382 8.69 -5.27 13.65
CA GLY A 382 7.48 -5.85 13.07
C GLY A 382 7.73 -6.51 11.71
N TYR A 383 6.92 -6.18 10.71
CA TYR A 383 7.04 -6.75 9.36
C TYR A 383 7.48 -5.73 8.32
N SER A 384 7.95 -6.25 7.18
CA SER A 384 8.40 -5.51 6.01
C SER A 384 7.57 -5.91 4.78
N TRP A 385 7.10 -4.91 4.02
CA TRP A 385 6.19 -5.10 2.90
C TRP A 385 6.79 -4.55 1.59
N PRO A 386 6.81 -5.34 0.50
CA PRO A 386 7.12 -4.83 -0.82
C PRO A 386 6.11 -3.75 -1.21
N ASP A 387 6.59 -2.55 -1.55
CA ASP A 387 5.76 -1.39 -1.86
C ASP A 387 5.69 -1.15 -3.37
N PHE A 388 4.48 -1.31 -3.93
CA PHE A 388 4.18 -1.12 -5.34
C PHE A 388 3.88 0.34 -5.66
N ASP A 389 4.17 1.24 -4.72
CA ASP A 389 3.95 2.68 -4.79
C ASP A 389 2.49 3.09 -4.55
N MET A 390 2.27 4.40 -4.57
CA MET A 390 0.97 5.03 -4.37
C MET A 390 -0.06 4.62 -5.43
N LEU A 391 -1.33 4.85 -5.12
CA LEU A 391 -2.46 4.62 -6.00
C LEU A 391 -2.79 5.94 -6.74
N PRO A 392 -2.40 6.10 -8.02
CA PRO A 392 -2.61 7.32 -8.79
C PRO A 392 -4.05 7.38 -9.29
N LEU A 393 -4.98 7.64 -8.37
CA LEU A 393 -6.43 7.56 -8.58
C LEU A 393 -7.13 8.87 -8.20
N GLY A 394 -8.21 9.21 -8.89
CA GLY A 394 -9.02 10.41 -8.60
C GLY A 394 -8.42 11.71 -9.17
N TRP A 395 -8.32 12.76 -8.36
CA TRP A 395 -7.86 14.09 -8.81
C TRP A 395 -6.37 14.27 -8.54
N LEU A 396 -5.59 14.41 -9.61
CA LEU A 396 -4.13 14.29 -9.68
C LEU A 396 -3.48 15.52 -10.31
N THR A 397 -2.16 15.51 -10.35
CA THR A 397 -1.29 16.36 -11.16
C THR A 397 -0.43 15.53 -12.12
N ASP A 398 0.46 16.17 -12.86
CA ASP A 398 1.44 15.52 -13.71
C ASP A 398 2.77 15.28 -12.96
N PRO A 399 3.57 14.27 -13.36
CA PRO A 399 4.94 14.12 -12.86
C PRO A 399 5.72 15.43 -13.01
N ASP A 400 6.50 15.78 -11.99
CA ASP A 400 7.31 17.01 -11.92
C ASP A 400 6.55 18.32 -12.12
N ALA A 401 5.21 18.30 -11.97
CA ALA A 401 4.41 19.50 -12.12
C ALA A 401 4.76 20.55 -11.05
N ASN A 402 4.80 21.81 -11.47
CA ASN A 402 4.91 22.98 -10.60
C ASN A 402 3.55 23.65 -10.35
N GLN A 403 2.50 22.83 -10.38
CA GLN A 403 1.10 23.18 -10.16
C GLN A 403 0.33 21.89 -9.86
N GLY A 404 -0.92 22.02 -9.41
CA GLY A 404 -1.81 20.89 -9.22
C GLY A 404 -2.49 20.92 -7.85
N PRO A 405 -3.52 20.08 -7.65
CA PRO A 405 -4.03 19.09 -8.61
C PRO A 405 -4.87 19.73 -9.73
N HIS A 406 -4.79 19.20 -10.96
CA HIS A 406 -5.43 19.81 -12.15
C HIS A 406 -6.02 18.83 -13.16
N ARG A 407 -5.98 17.52 -12.94
CA ARG A 407 -6.56 16.53 -13.86
C ARG A 407 -7.14 15.33 -13.14
N THR A 408 -8.02 14.58 -13.81
CA THR A 408 -8.43 13.25 -13.35
C THR A 408 -7.41 12.19 -13.76
N CYS A 409 -7.41 11.07 -13.03
CA CYS A 409 -6.77 9.82 -13.41
C CYS A 409 -7.09 9.41 -14.86
N ASP A 410 -6.06 9.06 -15.63
CA ASP A 410 -6.11 8.64 -17.03
C ASP A 410 -6.40 7.14 -17.20
N LEU A 411 -6.34 6.35 -16.12
CA LEU A 411 -6.73 4.95 -16.13
C LEU A 411 -8.25 4.83 -16.28
N SER A 412 -8.70 3.96 -17.18
CA SER A 412 -10.10 3.54 -17.25
C SER A 412 -10.54 2.85 -15.95
N GLU A 413 -11.84 2.81 -15.67
CA GLU A 413 -12.38 2.12 -14.49
C GLU A 413 -11.90 0.66 -14.39
N THR A 414 -11.75 -0.03 -15.51
CA THR A 414 -11.22 -1.41 -15.57
C THR A 414 -9.76 -1.47 -15.14
N GLU A 415 -8.94 -0.53 -15.58
CA GLU A 415 -7.52 -0.46 -15.21
C GLU A 415 -7.36 -0.06 -13.73
N GLN A 416 -8.19 0.86 -13.23
CA GLN A 416 -8.22 1.22 -11.80
C GLN A 416 -8.60 0.02 -10.92
N ARG A 417 -9.62 -0.77 -11.33
CA ARG A 417 -9.98 -2.02 -10.65
C ARG A 417 -8.84 -3.03 -10.67
N THR A 418 -8.15 -3.14 -11.81
CA THR A 418 -7.00 -4.03 -11.97
C THR A 418 -5.86 -3.65 -11.05
N LEU A 419 -5.50 -2.36 -11.01
CA LEU A 419 -4.49 -1.81 -10.11
C LEU A 419 -4.82 -2.11 -8.64
N MET A 420 -6.00 -1.73 -8.16
CA MET A 420 -6.39 -1.96 -6.77
C MET A 420 -6.33 -3.45 -6.39
N THR A 421 -6.71 -4.32 -7.32
CA THR A 421 -6.71 -5.76 -7.09
C THR A 421 -5.31 -6.34 -7.03
N LEU A 422 -4.42 -5.89 -7.93
CA LEU A 422 -3.01 -6.29 -7.93
C LEU A 422 -2.33 -5.85 -6.63
N TRP A 423 -2.52 -4.59 -6.20
CA TRP A 423 -1.95 -4.07 -4.95
C TRP A 423 -2.47 -4.85 -3.74
N ALA A 424 -3.77 -5.19 -3.73
CA ALA A 424 -4.35 -5.95 -2.65
C ALA A 424 -3.76 -7.37 -2.55
N ILE A 425 -3.73 -8.11 -3.67
CA ILE A 425 -3.25 -9.49 -3.70
C ILE A 425 -1.72 -9.57 -3.58
N ALA A 426 -0.97 -8.56 -4.02
CA ALA A 426 0.47 -8.47 -3.80
C ALA A 426 0.83 -8.03 -2.37
N LYS A 427 -0.17 -7.67 -1.56
CA LYS A 427 -0.02 -7.15 -0.19
C LYS A 427 0.86 -5.89 -0.12
N SER A 428 0.75 -5.03 -1.12
CA SER A 428 1.37 -3.70 -1.11
C SER A 428 0.77 -2.82 -0.01
N PRO A 429 1.53 -1.89 0.60
CA PRO A 429 0.93 -0.72 1.23
C PRO A 429 -0.06 -0.03 0.30
N LEU A 430 -1.13 0.54 0.87
CA LEU A 430 -2.18 1.23 0.10
C LEU A 430 -2.19 2.72 0.47
N PHE A 431 -1.37 3.50 -0.23
CA PHE A 431 -1.38 4.96 -0.12
C PHE A 431 -2.15 5.58 -1.29
N TYR A 432 -3.29 6.20 -1.00
CA TYR A 432 -4.03 6.97 -1.99
C TYR A 432 -3.26 8.26 -2.35
N GLY A 433 -3.05 8.55 -3.63
CA GLY A 433 -2.28 9.71 -4.07
C GLY A 433 -3.11 10.94 -4.47
N GLY A 434 -4.41 10.75 -4.75
CA GLY A 434 -5.28 11.84 -5.20
C GLY A 434 -5.72 12.80 -4.12
N ASP A 435 -6.26 13.95 -4.53
CA ASP A 435 -6.86 14.94 -3.64
C ASP A 435 -8.25 14.47 -3.18
N LEU A 436 -8.36 14.07 -1.92
CA LEU A 436 -9.56 13.51 -1.30
C LEU A 436 -10.72 14.51 -1.26
N ARG A 437 -10.44 15.82 -1.33
CA ARG A 437 -11.49 16.86 -1.42
C ARG A 437 -12.33 16.74 -2.69
N ASN A 438 -11.79 16.07 -3.72
CA ASN A 438 -12.42 15.82 -5.00
C ASN A 438 -12.75 14.33 -5.21
N MET A 439 -12.93 13.57 -4.12
CA MET A 439 -13.27 12.15 -4.17
C MET A 439 -14.63 11.92 -4.86
N ASN A 440 -14.67 10.97 -5.80
CA ASN A 440 -15.91 10.52 -6.44
C ASN A 440 -16.36 9.15 -5.92
N ASN A 441 -17.64 8.81 -6.12
CA ASN A 441 -18.24 7.57 -5.61
C ASN A 441 -17.57 6.29 -6.15
N PHE A 442 -17.13 6.30 -7.43
CA PHE A 442 -16.48 5.15 -8.02
C PHE A 442 -15.14 4.87 -7.33
N THR A 443 -14.26 5.89 -7.26
CA THR A 443 -12.95 5.80 -6.62
C THR A 443 -13.07 5.46 -5.14
N LEU A 444 -14.02 6.06 -4.42
CA LEU A 444 -14.29 5.72 -3.02
C LEU A 444 -14.65 4.23 -2.89
N SER A 445 -15.61 3.74 -3.70
CA SER A 445 -16.03 2.34 -3.66
C SER A 445 -14.90 1.35 -3.97
N LEU A 446 -13.91 1.77 -4.75
CA LEU A 446 -12.75 0.99 -5.12
C LEU A 446 -11.79 0.85 -3.94
N ILE A 447 -11.38 1.98 -3.34
CA ILE A 447 -10.40 2.00 -2.26
C ILE A 447 -10.99 1.53 -0.92
N THR A 448 -12.32 1.55 -0.76
CA THR A 448 -13.00 1.03 0.44
C THR A 448 -13.61 -0.35 0.25
N ASN A 449 -13.28 -1.08 -0.82
CA ASN A 449 -13.83 -2.41 -1.07
C ASN A 449 -13.38 -3.39 0.03
N SER A 450 -14.32 -3.87 0.85
CA SER A 450 -14.01 -4.70 2.03
C SER A 450 -13.25 -5.98 1.69
N ILE A 451 -13.57 -6.63 0.57
CA ILE A 451 -12.90 -7.86 0.14
C ILE A 451 -11.45 -7.57 -0.23
N MET A 452 -11.18 -6.52 -1.01
CA MET A 452 -9.82 -6.14 -1.39
C MET A 452 -8.98 -5.74 -0.18
N LEU A 453 -9.58 -4.98 0.75
CA LEU A 453 -8.93 -4.61 1.99
C LEU A 453 -8.69 -5.84 2.90
N GLU A 454 -9.58 -6.81 2.94
CA GLU A 454 -9.37 -8.04 3.70
C GLU A 454 -8.24 -8.88 3.09
N VAL A 455 -8.24 -9.07 1.77
CA VAL A 455 -7.14 -9.73 1.04
C VAL A 455 -5.81 -9.04 1.37
N ASN A 456 -5.73 -7.72 1.20
CA ASN A 456 -4.53 -6.94 1.50
C ASN A 456 -4.06 -7.11 2.96
N ALA A 457 -4.95 -7.07 3.95
CA ALA A 457 -4.54 -7.11 5.36
C ALA A 457 -4.32 -8.52 5.92
N LYS A 458 -5.08 -9.52 5.46
CA LYS A 458 -5.25 -10.79 6.19
C LYS A 458 -4.87 -12.04 5.39
N SER A 459 -4.89 -11.97 4.06
CA SER A 459 -4.53 -13.15 3.26
C SER A 459 -3.08 -13.58 3.45
N ARG A 460 -2.78 -14.82 3.14
CA ARG A 460 -1.44 -15.42 3.20
C ARG A 460 -1.18 -16.26 1.95
N ASN A 461 0.08 -16.63 1.72
CA ASN A 461 0.51 -17.45 0.59
C ASN A 461 -0.01 -16.90 -0.76
N ASN A 462 -0.02 -15.58 -0.89
CA ASN A 462 -0.41 -14.89 -2.10
C ASN A 462 0.61 -15.22 -3.21
N MET A 463 0.14 -15.76 -4.33
CA MET A 463 1.03 -16.14 -5.43
C MET A 463 0.30 -16.15 -6.78
N GLU A 464 1.06 -15.93 -7.84
CA GLU A 464 0.60 -16.20 -9.19
C GLU A 464 0.49 -17.72 -9.41
N VAL A 465 -0.57 -18.17 -10.07
CA VAL A 465 -0.85 -19.57 -10.35
C VAL A 465 -1.06 -19.80 -11.84
N ASN A 466 -0.45 -20.86 -12.37
CA ASN A 466 -0.62 -21.27 -13.75
C ASN A 466 -1.91 -22.09 -13.90
N VAL A 467 -2.91 -21.54 -14.58
CA VAL A 467 -4.14 -22.28 -14.91
C VAL A 467 -3.99 -22.96 -16.27
N GLN A 468 -3.82 -24.28 -16.26
CA GLN A 468 -3.90 -25.08 -17.49
C GLN A 468 -5.37 -25.36 -17.83
N TYR A 469 -5.84 -24.83 -18.97
CA TYR A 469 -7.17 -25.15 -19.48
C TYR A 469 -7.17 -26.51 -20.18
N PRO A 470 -8.11 -27.43 -19.89
CA PRO A 470 -8.20 -28.68 -20.61
C PRO A 470 -8.45 -28.44 -22.11
N SER A 471 -7.79 -29.24 -22.95
CA SER A 471 -7.66 -29.08 -24.41
C SER A 471 -8.99 -28.99 -25.17
N SER A 472 -10.09 -29.51 -24.61
CA SER A 472 -11.44 -29.42 -25.19
C SER A 472 -12.10 -28.04 -25.02
N ALA A 473 -11.77 -27.28 -23.96
CA ALA A 473 -12.26 -25.93 -23.71
C ALA A 473 -11.44 -24.87 -24.47
N ALA A 474 -10.13 -25.08 -24.59
CA ALA A 474 -9.23 -24.20 -25.36
C ALA A 474 -9.64 -24.09 -26.84
N ARG A 475 -10.23 -25.15 -27.41
CA ARG A 475 -10.70 -25.19 -28.80
C ARG A 475 -12.04 -24.48 -29.01
N ARG A 476 -12.87 -24.31 -27.97
CA ARG A 476 -14.13 -23.54 -28.01
C ARG A 476 -13.92 -22.05 -27.72
N MET A 477 -13.01 -21.69 -26.82
CA MET A 477 -12.69 -20.26 -26.57
C MET A 477 -11.95 -19.59 -27.73
N LYS A 478 -11.08 -20.32 -28.45
CA LYS A 478 -10.44 -19.81 -29.69
C LYS A 478 -11.44 -19.39 -30.78
N ALA A 479 -12.69 -19.86 -30.72
CA ALA A 479 -13.73 -19.52 -31.69
C ALA A 479 -14.55 -18.28 -31.31
N SER A 480 -14.46 -17.75 -30.08
CA SER A 480 -15.29 -16.62 -29.62
C SER A 480 -14.51 -15.37 -29.18
N THR A 481 -13.19 -15.41 -29.12
CA THR A 481 -12.35 -14.24 -28.79
C THR A 481 -11.47 -13.89 -29.98
N THR A 482 -11.95 -13.02 -30.86
CA THR A 482 -11.10 -12.25 -31.74
C THR A 482 -10.25 -11.29 -30.89
N ASN A 483 -8.92 -11.42 -30.99
CA ASN A 483 -7.90 -10.50 -30.45
C ASN A 483 -7.78 -10.37 -28.91
N VAL A 484 -7.60 -11.49 -28.19
CA VAL A 484 -6.96 -11.42 -26.86
C VAL A 484 -5.73 -12.31 -26.91
N ASP A 485 -4.56 -11.70 -26.79
CA ASP A 485 -3.28 -12.41 -26.73
C ASP A 485 -3.32 -13.40 -25.56
N SER A 486 -2.95 -14.66 -25.81
CA SER A 486 -3.07 -15.71 -24.79
C SER A 486 -2.13 -15.50 -23.61
N ASP A 487 -1.13 -14.64 -23.78
CA ASP A 487 0.02 -14.49 -22.90
C ASP A 487 -0.19 -13.46 -21.78
N ASP A 488 -1.32 -12.74 -21.78
CA ASP A 488 -1.64 -11.65 -20.84
C ASP A 488 -2.66 -12.06 -19.76
N LYS A 489 -3.00 -13.36 -19.67
CA LYS A 489 -3.87 -13.89 -18.63
C LYS A 489 -3.03 -14.21 -17.39
N ARG A 490 -3.28 -13.48 -16.31
CA ARG A 490 -2.65 -13.69 -15.00
C ARG A 490 -3.71 -14.15 -14.02
N VAL A 491 -3.40 -15.19 -13.25
CA VAL A 491 -4.29 -15.73 -12.22
C VAL A 491 -3.53 -15.76 -10.91
N TRP A 492 -4.15 -15.27 -9.85
CA TRP A 492 -3.57 -15.18 -8.53
C TRP A 492 -4.43 -15.94 -7.52
N ALA A 493 -3.77 -16.61 -6.59
CA ALA A 493 -4.41 -17.28 -5.47
C ALA A 493 -3.85 -16.75 -4.15
N ALA A 494 -4.70 -16.72 -3.12
CA ALA A 494 -4.28 -16.46 -1.74
C ALA A 494 -5.15 -17.23 -0.76
N CYS A 495 -4.59 -17.57 0.40
CA CYS A 495 -5.33 -18.19 1.51
C CYS A 495 -5.94 -17.10 2.38
N GLY A 496 -7.19 -17.27 2.80
CA GLY A 496 -7.83 -16.47 3.83
C GLY A 496 -7.24 -16.76 5.21
N ASP A 497 -7.55 -15.91 6.18
CA ASP A 497 -7.26 -16.25 7.56
C ASP A 497 -8.21 -17.39 7.99
N SER A 498 -7.75 -18.32 8.81
CA SER A 498 -8.53 -19.47 9.33
C SER A 498 -9.78 -19.09 10.15
N GLY A 499 -10.07 -17.80 10.31
CA GLY A 499 -11.31 -17.30 10.89
C GLY A 499 -12.41 -17.21 9.83
N GLU A 500 -13.65 -17.56 10.18
CA GLU A 500 -14.79 -17.46 9.26
C GLU A 500 -14.81 -16.10 8.55
N PRO A 501 -15.03 -16.06 7.21
CA PRO A 501 -15.23 -14.81 6.51
C PRO A 501 -16.43 -14.09 7.13
N LYS A 502 -16.20 -12.94 7.75
CA LYS A 502 -17.23 -12.18 8.46
C LYS A 502 -18.27 -11.50 7.54
N TYR A 503 -18.15 -11.68 6.23
CA TYR A 503 -19.02 -11.03 5.24
C TYR A 503 -19.43 -12.04 4.16
N SER A 504 -20.73 -12.35 4.13
CA SER A 504 -21.40 -13.24 3.18
C SER A 504 -21.96 -12.49 1.98
#